data_AF-A0A8J6Y1W6-F1
#
_entry.id   AF-A0A8J6Y1W6-F1
#
_cell.length_a   1.000
_cell.length_b   1.000
_cell.length_c   1.000
_cell.angle_alpha   90.00
_cell.angle_beta   90.00
_cell.angle_gamma   90.00
#
_symmetry.space_group_name_H-M   'P 1'
#
loop_
_entity.id
_entity.type
_entity.pdbx_description
1 polymer ?
#
loop_
_entity_poly.entity_id
_entity_poly.type
_entity_poly.pdbx_seq_one_letter_code
_entity_poly.pdbx_strand_id
1 'polypeptide(L)'
;MELIDRYPIFIGFKMDTSLKRELAALEGSDRKYVSKDDTSFLVICTLGGDQFVGKLVEERMTTDRVEDVQRNVLSILQRICPETRFPQVFQILPCDVEGPSEPE
;
A
#
# COMPACT_ATOMS: atom_id res chain seq x y z
N MET A 1 -27.34 -12.19 0.50
CA MET A 1 -26.05 -11.58 0.87
C MET A 1 -24.97 -12.52 0.36
N GLU A 2 -24.06 -12.03 -0.46
CA GLU A 2 -23.04 -12.84 -1.13
C GLU A 2 -21.65 -12.20 -0.91
N LEU A 3 -20.62 -13.04 -0.81
CA LEU A 3 -19.23 -12.60 -0.68
C LEU A 3 -18.60 -12.55 -2.07
N ILE A 4 -17.76 -11.55 -2.32
CA ILE A 4 -17.06 -11.34 -3.59
C ILE A 4 -15.55 -11.32 -3.31
N ASP A 5 -14.75 -11.98 -4.14
CA ASP A 5 -13.30 -12.13 -3.99
C ASP A 5 -12.49 -11.69 -5.22
N ARG A 6 -13.12 -10.94 -6.14
CA ARG A 6 -12.49 -10.53 -7.41
C ARG A 6 -11.47 -9.40 -7.28
N TYR A 7 -11.51 -8.64 -6.20
CA TYR A 7 -10.68 -7.46 -6.04
C TYR A 7 -9.58 -7.72 -5.00
N PRO A 8 -8.30 -7.53 -5.36
CA PRO A 8 -7.22 -7.48 -4.38
C PRO A 8 -7.51 -6.45 -3.29
N ILE A 9 -6.98 -6.70 -2.10
CA ILE A 9 -7.13 -5.83 -0.95
C ILE A 9 -5.85 -5.03 -0.77
N PHE A 10 -5.98 -3.72 -0.71
CA PHE A 10 -4.92 -2.80 -0.30
C PHE A 10 -4.96 -2.60 1.22
N ILE A 11 -3.82 -2.77 1.88
CA ILE A 11 -3.61 -2.47 3.30
C ILE A 11 -2.53 -1.39 3.40
N GLY A 12 -2.91 -0.19 3.84
CA GLY A 12 -1.99 0.94 3.89
C GLY A 12 -2.57 2.17 4.57
N PHE A 13 -1.90 3.31 4.43
CA PHE A 13 -2.39 4.58 4.95
C PHE A 13 -2.13 5.73 3.98
N LYS A 14 -2.90 6.81 4.14
CA LYS A 14 -2.78 8.02 3.33
C LYS A 14 -1.44 8.69 3.63
N MET A 15 -0.67 8.98 2.58
CA MET A 15 0.58 9.70 2.73
C MET A 15 0.34 11.19 2.97
N ASP A 16 1.09 11.77 3.90
CA ASP A 16 1.19 13.21 4.03
C ASP A 16 2.19 13.80 3.02
N THR A 17 2.28 15.13 2.97
CA THR A 17 3.17 15.83 2.04
C THR A 17 4.65 15.55 2.30
N SER A 18 5.03 15.25 3.55
CA SER A 18 6.43 14.95 3.90
C SER A 18 6.84 13.58 3.37
N LEU A 19 6.06 12.55 3.67
CA LEU A 19 6.29 11.19 3.21
C LEU A 19 6.25 11.09 1.68
N LYS A 20 5.33 11.81 1.02
CA LYS A 20 5.31 11.88 -0.46
C LYS A 20 6.63 12.38 -1.03
N ARG A 21 7.23 13.41 -0.42
CA ARG A 21 8.51 13.98 -0.87
C ARG A 21 9.67 13.04 -0.59
N GLU A 22 9.71 12.41 0.58
CA GLU A 22 10.74 11.43 0.92
C GLU A 22 10.72 10.24 -0.04
N LEU A 23 9.55 9.66 -0.30
CA LEU A 23 9.41 8.54 -1.23
C LEU A 23 9.74 8.94 -2.67
N ALA A 24 9.41 10.17 -3.09
CA ALA A 24 9.78 10.68 -4.41
C ALA A 24 11.30 10.91 -4.56
N ALA A 25 12.00 11.15 -3.45
CA ALA A 25 13.46 11.35 -3.41
C ALA A 25 14.25 10.04 -3.25
N LEU A 26 13.57 8.87 -3.20
CA LEU A 26 14.27 7.59 -3.12
C LEU A 26 15.08 7.31 -4.39
N GLU A 27 16.36 7.01 -4.19
CA GLU A 27 17.32 6.67 -5.24
C GLU A 27 17.93 5.28 -5.03
N GLY A 28 18.52 4.73 -6.09
CA GLY A 28 19.31 3.50 -6.01
C GLY A 28 18.54 2.30 -5.46
N SER A 29 19.13 1.60 -4.48
CA SER A 29 18.63 0.34 -3.97
C SER A 29 17.34 0.45 -3.16
N ASP A 30 16.99 1.64 -2.67
CA ASP A 30 15.81 1.81 -1.81
C ASP A 30 14.52 1.94 -2.62
N ARG A 31 14.63 2.42 -3.86
CA ARG A 31 13.49 2.52 -4.79
C ARG A 31 12.83 1.17 -5.08
N LYS A 32 13.57 0.05 -4.99
CA LYS A 32 13.01 -1.29 -5.18
C LYS A 32 11.96 -1.68 -4.14
N TYR A 33 11.98 -1.03 -2.96
CA TYR A 33 11.01 -1.28 -1.90
C TYR A 33 9.65 -0.63 -2.19
N VAL A 34 9.56 0.20 -3.22
CA VAL A 34 8.30 0.78 -3.72
C VAL A 34 8.14 0.40 -5.19
N SER A 35 7.37 -0.66 -5.45
CA SER A 35 7.16 -1.20 -6.79
C SER A 35 5.67 -1.32 -7.09
N LYS A 36 5.27 -1.00 -8.33
CA LYS A 36 3.91 -1.30 -8.82
C LYS A 36 3.79 -2.73 -9.34
N ASP A 37 4.92 -3.34 -9.71
CA ASP A 37 4.96 -4.61 -10.43
C ASP A 37 5.25 -5.81 -9.52
N ASP A 38 5.59 -5.56 -8.24
CA ASP A 38 5.91 -6.61 -7.26
C ASP A 38 5.18 -6.35 -5.94
N THR A 39 4.16 -7.17 -5.68
CA THR A 39 3.32 -7.13 -4.47
C THR A 39 4.07 -7.57 -3.20
N SER A 40 5.29 -8.11 -3.35
CA SER A 40 6.21 -8.36 -2.23
C SER A 40 6.72 -7.07 -1.60
N PHE A 41 6.62 -5.93 -2.29
CA PHE A 41 7.07 -4.61 -1.84
C PHE A 41 5.90 -3.64 -1.62
N LEU A 42 6.21 -2.40 -1.26
CA LEU A 42 5.19 -1.36 -1.08
C LEU A 42 4.68 -0.90 -2.44
N VAL A 43 3.39 -0.62 -2.52
CA VAL A 43 2.75 0.00 -3.68
C VAL A 43 2.23 1.38 -3.31
N ILE A 44 2.18 2.28 -4.29
CA ILE A 44 1.52 3.58 -4.17
C ILE A 44 0.23 3.55 -4.97
N CYS A 45 -0.90 3.68 -4.27
CA CYS A 45 -2.24 3.72 -4.83
C CYS A 45 -2.82 5.13 -4.75
N THR A 46 -3.79 5.44 -5.60
CA THR A 46 -4.50 6.72 -5.61
C THR A 46 -5.99 6.51 -5.39
N LEU A 47 -6.60 7.28 -4.49
CA LEU A 47 -8.04 7.29 -4.25
C LEU A 47 -8.49 8.74 -4.11
N GLY A 48 -9.38 9.20 -5.00
CA GLY A 48 -9.94 10.56 -4.91
C GLY A 48 -8.91 11.69 -4.93
N GLY A 49 -7.77 11.50 -5.60
CA GLY A 49 -6.65 12.45 -5.63
C GLY A 49 -5.67 12.34 -4.46
N ASP A 50 -6.02 11.58 -3.42
CA ASP A 50 -5.09 11.23 -2.35
C ASP A 50 -4.22 10.05 -2.74
N GLN A 51 -2.98 10.04 -2.25
CA GLN A 51 -2.05 8.93 -2.47
C GLN A 51 -1.86 8.16 -1.17
N PHE A 52 -1.83 6.85 -1.29
CA PHE A 52 -1.70 5.90 -0.20
C PHE A 52 -0.47 5.04 -0.44
N VAL A 53 0.20 4.65 0.65
CA VAL A 53 1.31 3.67 0.62
C VAL A 53 0.94 2.47 1.46
N GLY A 54 1.25 1.29 0.96
CA GLY A 54 0.86 0.04 1.61
C GLY A 54 1.22 -1.18 0.79
N LYS A 55 0.50 -2.27 1.03
CA LYS A 55 0.64 -3.52 0.29
C LYS A 55 -0.66 -3.93 -0.38
N LEU A 56 -0.51 -4.54 -1.54
CA LEU A 56 -1.59 -5.22 -2.24
C LEU A 56 -1.57 -6.70 -1.86
N VAL A 57 -2.74 -7.25 -1.55
CA VAL A 57 -2.94 -8.66 -1.21
C VAL A 57 -4.00 -9.23 -2.15
N GLU A 58 -3.58 -10.11 -3.05
CA GLU A 58 -4.45 -10.71 -4.07
C GLU A 58 -5.29 -11.86 -3.53
N GLU A 59 -4.85 -12.47 -2.44
CA GLU A 59 -5.50 -13.62 -1.83
C GLU A 59 -6.46 -13.22 -0.71
N ARG A 60 -7.39 -14.13 -0.40
CA ARG A 60 -8.19 -14.04 0.82
C ARG A 60 -7.27 -14.02 2.04
N MET A 61 -7.59 -13.16 2.99
CA MET A 61 -6.80 -12.98 4.20
C MET A 61 -7.61 -13.28 5.46
N THR A 62 -6.91 -13.81 6.45
CA THR A 62 -7.38 -13.94 7.82
C THR A 62 -6.98 -12.70 8.62
N THR A 63 -7.63 -12.47 9.75
CA THR A 63 -7.41 -11.27 10.57
C THR A 63 -5.99 -11.17 11.13
N ASP A 64 -5.35 -12.29 11.45
CA ASP A 64 -3.96 -12.38 11.88
C ASP A 64 -2.98 -11.92 10.78
N ARG A 65 -3.24 -12.29 9.52
CA ARG A 65 -2.41 -11.86 8.38
C ARG A 65 -2.48 -10.36 8.13
N VAL A 66 -3.55 -9.68 8.54
CA VAL A 66 -3.65 -8.21 8.43
C VAL A 66 -2.60 -7.54 9.32
N GLU A 67 -2.44 -8.00 10.56
CA GLU A 67 -1.44 -7.46 11.49
C GLU A 67 -0.01 -7.71 10.99
N ASP A 68 0.23 -8.87 10.39
CA ASP A 68 1.52 -9.18 9.74
C ASP A 68 1.83 -8.23 8.59
N VAL A 69 0.84 -7.94 7.74
CA VAL A 69 1.00 -6.97 6.64
C VAL A 69 1.28 -5.57 7.19
N GLN A 70 0.57 -5.14 8.22
CA GLN A 70 0.82 -3.84 8.86
C GLN A 70 2.25 -3.75 9.41
N ARG A 71 2.72 -4.77 10.15
CA ARG A 71 4.11 -4.84 10.63
C ARG A 71 5.10 -4.81 9.49
N ASN A 72 4.83 -5.54 8.41
CA ASN A 72 5.70 -5.58 7.24
C ASN A 72 5.79 -4.21 6.56
N VAL A 73 4.65 -3.54 6.32
CA VAL A 73 4.62 -2.19 5.74
C VAL A 73 5.44 -1.22 6.59
N LEU A 74 5.20 -1.21 7.90
CA LEU A 74 5.94 -0.35 8.84
C LEU A 74 7.43 -0.67 8.84
N SER A 75 7.85 -1.93 8.82
CA SER A 75 9.27 -2.30 8.79
C SER A 75 9.99 -1.83 7.52
N ILE A 76 9.31 -1.87 6.37
CA ILE A 76 9.88 -1.41 5.11
C ILE A 76 9.96 0.12 5.12
N LEU A 77 8.90 0.80 5.55
CA LEU A 77 8.87 2.25 5.66
C LEU A 77 9.91 2.79 6.63
N GLN A 78 10.10 2.16 7.80
CA GLN A 78 11.15 2.52 8.76
C GLN A 78 12.55 2.30 8.19
N ARG A 79 12.73 1.34 7.28
CA ARG A 79 14.02 1.11 6.63
C ARG A 79 14.37 2.23 5.64
N ILE A 80 13.39 2.69 4.85
CA ILE A 80 13.61 3.70 3.80
C ILE A 80 13.46 5.14 4.32
N CYS A 81 12.68 5.33 5.37
CA CYS A 81 12.35 6.62 6.00
C CYS A 81 12.49 6.50 7.53
N PRO A 82 13.71 6.32 8.07
CA PRO A 82 13.92 6.00 9.50
C PRO A 82 13.50 7.11 10.48
N GLU A 83 13.55 8.37 10.05
CA GLU A 83 13.20 9.53 10.88
C GLU A 83 11.69 9.83 10.87
N THR A 84 10.92 9.16 10.01
CA THR A 84 9.50 9.42 9.82
C THR A 84 8.66 8.60 10.80
N ARG A 85 7.73 9.28 11.48
CA ARG A 85 6.73 8.62 12.32
C ARG A 85 5.54 8.20 11.49
N PHE A 86 5.25 6.91 11.49
CA PHE A 86 4.12 6.35 10.73
C PHE A 86 2.87 6.19 11.59
N PRO A 87 1.67 6.34 11.00
CA PRO A 87 0.42 6.02 11.67
C PRO A 87 0.36 4.54 12.06
N GLN A 88 -0.33 4.25 13.17
CA GLN A 88 -0.65 2.86 13.57
C GLN A 88 -1.97 2.38 13.00
N VAL A 89 -2.79 3.29 12.46
CA VAL A 89 -4.10 2.96 11.88
C VAL A 89 -3.96 2.81 10.38
N PHE A 90 -4.23 1.61 9.90
CA PHE A 90 -4.24 1.27 8.48
C PHE A 90 -5.68 1.17 7.98
N GLN A 91 -5.86 1.48 6.71
CA GLN A 91 -7.08 1.28 5.96
C GLN A 91 -6.97 -0.01 5.16
N ILE A 92 -8.10 -0.71 5.06
CA ILE A 92 -8.28 -1.90 4.24
C ILE A 92 -9.26 -1.52 3.14
N LEU A 93 -8.80 -1.49 1.90
CA LEU A 93 -9.57 -0.98 0.76
C LEU A 93 -9.52 -2.01 -0.38
N PRO A 94 -10.63 -2.25 -1.10
CA PRO A 94 -10.55 -2.97 -2.36
C PRO A 94 -9.75 -2.14 -3.37
N CYS A 95 -8.88 -2.80 -4.12
CA CYS A 95 -8.07 -2.19 -5.17
C CYS A 95 -8.48 -2.78 -6.52
N ASP A 96 -8.84 -1.90 -7.45
CA ASP A 96 -9.04 -2.30 -8.84
C ASP A 96 -7.69 -2.21 -9.57
N VAL A 97 -7.13 -3.37 -9.90
CA VAL A 97 -5.85 -3.48 -10.61
C VAL A 97 -5.99 -3.33 -12.12
N GLU A 98 -7.21 -3.42 -12.66
CA GLU A 98 -7.47 -3.27 -14.09
C GLU A 98 -7.66 -1.79 -14.51
N GLY A 99 -7.60 -0.86 -13.56
CA GLY A 99 -7.92 0.55 -13.78
C GLY A 99 -9.43 0.76 -13.98
N PRO A 100 -9.93 2.02 -14.01
CA PRO A 100 -11.34 2.25 -14.22
C PRO A 100 -11.75 1.62 -15.55
N SER A 101 -12.59 0.60 -15.49
CA SER A 101 -13.27 0.06 -16.66
C SER A 101 -14.01 1.23 -17.30
N GLU A 102 -13.62 1.63 -18.51
CA GLU A 102 -14.41 2.57 -19.30
C GLU A 102 -15.84 2.00 -19.38
N PRO A 103 -16.88 2.78 -19.06
CA PRO A 103 -18.24 2.30 -19.19
C PRO A 103 -18.56 2.10 -20.67
N GLU A 104 -19.02 0.89 -21.04
CA GLU A 104 -19.69 0.62 -22.31
C GLU A 104 -20.97 1.47 -22.48
#